data_AF-A0A483IL47-F1
#
_entry.id   AF-A0A483IL47-F1
#
_cell.length_a   1.000
_cell.length_b   1.000
_cell.length_c   1.000
_cell.angle_alpha   90.00
_cell.angle_beta   90.00
_cell.angle_gamma   90.00
#
_symmetry.space_group_name_H-M   'P 1'
#
loop_
_entity.id
_entity.type
_entity.pdbx_description
1 polymer ?
#
loop_
_entity_poly.entity_id
_entity_poly.type
_entity_poly.pdbx_seq_one_letter_code
_entity_poly.pdbx_strand_id
1 'polypeptide(L)' 'YTQVRNMTLRDGLTEIGQVDVSIGIASYPQHTQSDSLLRAADAALYRAKELGRSRIVSFGRLKTS' A
#
# COMPACT_ATOMS: atom_id res chain seq x y z
N TYR A 1 -2.54 -5.96 9.65
CA TYR A 1 -1.51 -4.93 9.91
C TYR A 1 -0.58 -5.31 11.04
N THR A 2 -1.08 -5.72 12.20
CA THR A 2 -0.27 -5.98 13.42
C THR A 2 0.82 -7.03 13.24
N GLN A 3 0.63 -8.03 12.36
CA GLN A 3 1.66 -9.06 12.11
C GLN A 3 2.91 -8.53 11.39
N VAL A 4 2.81 -7.49 10.56
CA VAL A 4 3.98 -6.94 9.85
C VAL A 4 4.87 -6.13 10.80
N ARG A 5 4.27 -5.36 11.71
CA ARG A 5 4.99 -4.56 12.71
C ARG A 5 5.80 -5.39 13.69
N ASN A 6 5.36 -6.61 13.97
CA ASN A 6 6.01 -7.53 14.91
C ASN A 6 6.96 -8.50 14.19
N MET A 7 7.19 -8.32 12.89
CA MET A 7 8.13 -9.15 12.14
C MET A 7 9.56 -8.66 12.41
N THR A 8 10.36 -9.50 13.08
CA THR A 8 11.80 -9.25 13.23
C THR A 8 12.49 -9.44 11.88
N LEU A 9 12.92 -8.33 11.29
CA LEU A 9 13.75 -8.35 10.08
C LEU A 9 15.22 -8.29 10.46
N ARG A 10 16.03 -9.12 9.80
CA ARG A 10 17.48 -9.18 9.98
C ARG A 10 18.17 -8.98 8.64
N ASP A 11 19.23 -8.16 8.64
CA ASP A 11 20.18 -8.04 7.54
C ASP A 11 21.56 -8.42 8.08
N GLY A 12 22.03 -9.63 7.73
CA GLY A 12 23.20 -10.24 8.34
C GLY A 12 23.03 -10.43 9.86
N LEU A 13 23.88 -9.74 10.63
CA LEU A 13 23.86 -9.75 12.10
C LEU A 13 23.03 -8.61 12.71
N THR A 14 22.50 -7.71 11.89
CA THR A 14 21.80 -6.49 12.34
C THR A 14 20.29 -6.71 12.33
N GLU A 15 19.62 -6.36 13.43
CA GLU A 15 18.16 -6.30 13.49
C GLU A 15 17.67 -4.94 12.97
N ILE A 16 16.78 -4.96 11.96
CA ILE A 16 16.30 -3.76 11.25
C ILE A 16 15.22 -3.02 12.06
N GLY A 17 14.72 -3.63 13.14
CA GLY A 17 13.66 -3.07 13.98
C GLY A 17 12.28 -3.19 13.33
N GLN A 18 11.33 -2.39 13.79
CA GLN A 18 9.95 -2.43 13.30
C GLN A 18 9.84 -1.91 11.87
N VAL A 19 9.09 -2.62 11.04
CA VAL A 19 8.75 -2.18 9.69
C VAL A 19 7.25 -2.02 9.50
N ASP A 20 6.92 -1.10 8.60
CA ASP A 20 5.56 -0.83 8.16
C ASP A 20 5.45 -0.97 6.64
N VAL A 21 4.22 -1.20 6.17
CA VAL A 21 3.90 -1.29 4.74
C VAL A 21 2.84 -0.27 4.35
N SER A 22 3.01 0.30 3.17
CA SER A 22 1.96 1.06 2.48
C SER A 22 1.42 0.19 1.35
N ILE A 23 0.11 0.17 1.13
CA ILE A 23 -0.52 -0.73 0.15
C ILE A 23 -1.51 0.07 -0.71
N GLY A 24 -1.45 -0.13 -2.02
CA GLY A 24 -2.43 0.39 -2.98
C GLY A 24 -3.31 -0.74 -3.52
N ILE A 25 -4.63 -0.51 -3.56
CA ILE A 25 -5.61 -1.49 -4.04
C ILE A 25 -6.35 -0.92 -5.24
N ALA A 26 -6.51 -1.72 -6.30
CA ALA A 26 -7.45 -1.44 -7.38
C ALA A 26 -8.25 -2.72 -7.69
N SER A 27 -9.44 -2.56 -8.28
CA SER A 27 -10.36 -3.68 -8.53
C SER A 27 -11.00 -3.53 -9.89
N TYR A 28 -11.00 -4.59 -10.69
CA TYR A 28 -11.74 -4.68 -11.94
C TYR A 28 -13.07 -5.42 -11.70
N PRO A 29 -14.19 -5.00 -12.31
CA PRO A 29 -14.34 -3.86 -13.23
C PRO A 29 -14.56 -2.51 -12.53
N GLN A 30 -14.66 -2.50 -11.21
CA GLN A 30 -15.17 -1.36 -10.43
C GLN A 30 -14.36 -0.06 -10.54
N HIS A 31 -13.06 -0.14 -10.82
CA HIS A 31 -12.15 1.00 -10.71
C HIS A 31 -11.48 1.41 -12.02
N THR A 32 -11.37 0.52 -13.01
CA THR A 32 -10.62 0.76 -14.25
C THR A 32 -10.78 -0.41 -15.24
N GLN A 33 -10.34 -0.26 -16.50
CA GLN A 33 -10.20 -1.37 -17.45
C GLN A 33 -9.04 -2.30 -17.05
N SER A 34 -9.03 -3.57 -17.48
CA SER A 34 -8.04 -4.58 -17.06
C SER A 34 -6.60 -4.08 -17.18
N ASP A 35 -6.30 -3.41 -18.29
CA ASP A 35 -4.95 -3.03 -18.70
C ASP A 35 -4.38 -1.90 -17.84
N SER A 36 -5.24 -1.15 -17.16
CA SER A 36 -4.89 -0.06 -16.27
C SER A 36 -5.05 -0.41 -14.78
N LEU A 37 -5.37 -1.66 -14.44
CA LEU A 37 -5.53 -2.12 -13.05
C LEU A 37 -4.24 -2.00 -12.23
N LEU A 38 -3.10 -2.39 -12.81
CA LEU A 38 -1.81 -2.27 -12.15
C LEU A 38 -1.43 -0.81 -11.91
N ARG A 39 -1.64 0.05 -12.92
CA ARG A 39 -1.38 1.50 -12.80
C ARG A 39 -2.27 2.15 -11.74
N ALA A 40 -3.53 1.72 -11.65
CA ALA A 40 -4.46 2.15 -10.62
C ALA A 40 -4.01 1.75 -9.21
N ALA A 41 -3.58 0.50 -9.02
CA ALA A 41 -3.06 0.02 -7.74
C ALA A 41 -1.77 0.77 -7.35
N ASP A 42 -0.87 1.00 -8.31
CA ASP A 42 0.38 1.75 -8.09
C ASP A 42 0.10 3.21 -7.72
N ALA A 43 -0.83 3.87 -8.41
CA ALA A 43 -1.26 5.23 -8.06
C ALA A 43 -1.83 5.31 -6.64
N ALA A 44 -2.63 4.31 -6.22
CA ALA A 44 -3.12 4.22 -4.86
C ALA A 44 -1.99 3.98 -3.83
N LEU A 45 -1.00 3.16 -4.18
CA LEU A 45 0.19 2.93 -3.35
C LEU A 45 1.01 4.21 -3.17
N TYR A 46 1.22 4.95 -4.26
CA TYR A 46 1.93 6.21 -4.22
C TYR A 46 1.21 7.22 -3.33
N ARG A 47 -0.13 7.31 -3.44
CA ARG A 47 -0.95 8.11 -2.52
C ARG A 47 -0.83 7.66 -1.06
N ALA A 48 -0.80 6.37 -0.79
CA ALA A 48 -0.57 5.87 0.58
C ALA A 48 0.77 6.37 1.14
N LYS A 49 1.82 6.45 0.30
CA LYS A 49 3.13 6.98 0.69
C LYS A 49 3.09 8.48 0.95
N GLU A 50 2.42 9.27 0.10
CA GLU A 50 2.29 10.73 0.26
C GLU A 50 1.49 11.14 1.50
N LEU A 51 0.45 10.37 1.85
CA LEU A 51 -0.42 10.67 3.00
C LEU A 51 0.22 10.34 4.36
N GLY A 52 1.49 9.92 4.39
CA GLY A 52 2.22 9.59 5.62
C GLY A 52 2.47 8.10 5.83
N ARG A 53 2.38 7.27 4.77
CA ARG A 53 2.72 5.84 4.76
C ARG A 53 1.86 5.00 5.73
N SER A 54 2.29 3.76 5.97
CA SER A 54 1.70 2.80 6.93
C SER A 54 0.18 2.64 6.83
N ARG A 55 -0.36 2.68 5.61
CA ARG A 55 -1.81 2.67 5.36
C ARG A 55 -2.16 2.02 4.03
N ILE A 56 -3.46 1.77 3.87
CA ILE A 56 -4.04 1.26 2.64
C ILE A 56 -4.88 2.34 1.98
N VAL A 57 -4.69 2.50 0.68
CA VAL A 57 -5.51 3.37 -0.17
C VAL A 57 -6.08 2.53 -1.30
N SER A 58 -7.35 2.76 -1.64
CA SER A 58 -8.02 2.12 -2.77
C SER A 58 -8.25 3.14 -3.88
N PHE A 59 -7.87 2.78 -5.09
CA PHE A 59 -8.15 3.53 -6.31
C PHE A 59 -9.67 3.56 -6.52
N GLY A 60 -10.27 4.75 -6.60
CA GLY A 60 -11.73 4.92 -6.71
C GLY A 60 -12.39 5.48 -5.45
N ARG A 61 -11.78 5.33 -4.26
CA ARG A 61 -12.23 5.99 -3.02
C ARG A 61 -11.70 7.42 -2.85
N LEU A 62 -11.39 8.09 -3.97
CA LEU A 62 -11.02 9.51 -4.03
C LEU A 62 -12.24 10.46 -4.03
N LYS A 63 -13.45 9.95 -3.79
CA LYS A 63 -14.59 10.83 -3.47
C LYS A 63 -14.43 11.36 -2.05
N THR A 64 -13.87 12.57 -1.99
CA THR A 64 -14.25 13.70 -1.12
C THR A 64 -15.18 13.34 0.04
N SER A 65 -14.68 13.53 1.27
CA SER A 65 -15.46 14.27 2.27
C SER A 65 -15.26 15.76 2.01
#